data_AF-A0AB33WK80-F1
#
_entry.id   AF-A0AB33WK80-F1
#
_cell.length_a   1.000
_cell.length_b   1.000
_cell.length_c   1.000
_cell.angle_alpha   90.00
_cell.angle_beta   90.00
_cell.angle_gamma   90.00
#
_symmetry.space_group_name_H-M   'P 1'
#
loop_
_entity.id
_entity.type
_entity.pdbx_description
1 polymer ?
#
loop_
_entity_poly.entity_id
_entity_poly.type
_entity_poly.pdbx_seq_one_letter_code
_entity_poly.pdbx_strand_id
1 'polypeptide(L)'
;MTLSLSAMDILKAQMTKEALATGGYILFCHYKLGNSDFLLIMQLKIKPGTGIDEITLDVKENINLDIEHLHEAARINVANWRSADGKYISFVKKASNSQPTKYFRDFIGCDEFEDAKAQTNELVIAVESYCDSLKLTLEQANEIKEKVFFYCEEKKKEGQPISLAALATRINEADPLAFIKFIDDNNLAVPDSFDPIKDAYKHLKRVGGKDKDLTINFNRSVLGKRIVYDKVKGELLIKQLPQELKDELDSN
;
A
#
# COMPACT_ATOMS: atom_id res chain seq x y z
N MET A 1 -15.46 27.99 -0.17
CA MET A 1 -14.64 28.52 -1.28
C MET A 1 -13.38 29.26 -0.82
N THR A 2 -13.31 29.79 0.40
CA THR A 2 -12.10 30.49 0.90
C THR A 2 -10.85 29.60 0.95
N LEU A 3 -10.97 28.36 1.44
CA LEU A 3 -9.86 27.40 1.52
C LEU A 3 -9.21 27.14 0.16
N SER A 4 -10.02 26.79 -0.85
CA SER A 4 -9.52 26.44 -2.17
C SER A 4 -8.81 27.62 -2.84
N LEU A 5 -9.34 28.84 -2.71
CA LEU A 5 -8.71 30.03 -3.30
C LEU A 5 -7.37 30.34 -2.65
N SER A 6 -7.31 30.40 -1.31
CA SER A 6 -6.05 30.64 -0.59
C SER A 6 -5.03 29.53 -0.82
N ALA A 7 -5.48 28.27 -0.90
CA ALA A 7 -4.61 27.15 -1.24
C ALA A 7 -4.02 27.28 -2.65
N MET A 8 -4.80 27.78 -3.63
CA MET A 8 -4.28 28.02 -4.98
C MET A 8 -3.23 29.12 -5.02
N ASP A 9 -3.34 30.16 -4.19
CA ASP A 9 -2.30 31.20 -4.10
C ASP A 9 -0.97 30.63 -3.58
N ILE A 10 -1.04 29.76 -2.55
CA ILE A 10 0.14 29.07 -2.01
C ILE A 10 0.72 28.14 -3.07
N LEU A 11 -0.10 27.30 -3.70
CA LEU A 11 0.35 26.38 -4.75
C LEU A 11 1.03 27.13 -5.89
N LYS A 12 0.42 28.22 -6.37
CA LYS A 12 0.99 29.08 -7.42
C LYS A 12 2.36 29.61 -7.00
N ALA A 13 2.51 30.10 -5.77
CA ALA A 13 3.78 30.59 -5.26
C ALA A 13 4.86 29.49 -5.21
N GLN A 14 4.51 28.26 -4.85
CA GLN A 14 5.46 27.13 -4.87
C GLN A 14 5.81 26.71 -6.29
N MET A 15 4.83 26.61 -7.17
CA MET A 15 5.00 26.23 -8.58
C MET A 15 5.90 27.21 -9.34
N THR A 16 5.78 28.52 -9.08
CA THR A 16 6.63 29.53 -9.75
C THR A 16 8.13 29.40 -9.43
N LYS A 17 8.49 28.61 -8.42
CA LYS A 17 9.89 28.33 -8.07
C LYS A 17 10.50 27.21 -8.93
N GLU A 18 9.69 26.43 -9.63
CA GLU A 18 10.11 25.24 -10.38
C GLU A 18 9.88 25.45 -11.90
N ALA A 19 10.96 25.52 -12.68
CA ALA A 19 10.91 25.89 -14.10
C ALA A 19 10.11 24.91 -14.99
N LEU A 20 9.95 23.66 -14.55
CA LEU A 20 9.25 22.59 -15.30
C LEU A 20 7.83 22.32 -14.79
N ALA A 21 7.29 23.17 -13.90
CA ALA A 21 5.94 22.98 -13.38
C ALA A 21 4.88 23.33 -14.46
N THR A 22 4.07 22.34 -14.85
CA THR A 22 3.13 22.46 -15.99
C THR A 22 1.72 22.88 -15.59
N GLY A 23 1.40 22.98 -14.30
CA GLY A 23 0.06 23.29 -13.81
C GLY A 23 -0.97 22.18 -14.04
N GLY A 24 -2.24 22.53 -13.83
CA GLY A 24 -3.38 21.63 -13.90
C GLY A 24 -4.56 22.17 -13.08
N TYR A 25 -5.62 21.37 -13.01
CA TYR A 25 -6.75 21.65 -12.11
C TYR A 25 -6.48 20.99 -10.76
N ILE A 26 -6.84 21.64 -9.65
CA ILE A 26 -6.77 21.01 -8.32
C ILE A 26 -8.15 20.60 -7.87
N LEU A 27 -8.31 19.30 -7.62
CA LEU A 27 -9.47 18.73 -6.95
C LEU A 27 -9.24 18.78 -5.45
N PHE A 28 -10.15 19.42 -4.72
CA PHE A 28 -10.31 19.28 -3.29
C PHE A 28 -11.56 18.44 -3.04
N CYS A 29 -11.39 17.26 -2.46
CA CYS A 29 -12.48 16.35 -2.15
C CYS A 29 -12.48 16.06 -0.66
N HIS A 30 -13.54 16.50 0.04
CA HIS A 30 -13.77 16.14 1.43
C HIS A 30 -14.79 15.00 1.48
N TYR A 31 -14.40 13.88 2.07
CA TYR A 31 -15.23 12.68 2.10
C TYR A 31 -15.06 11.92 3.42
N LYS A 32 -16.02 11.04 3.71
CA LYS A 32 -15.99 10.14 4.85
C LYS A 32 -15.71 8.72 4.38
N LEU A 33 -14.86 8.02 5.12
CA LEU A 33 -14.64 6.59 4.96
C LEU A 33 -14.66 5.95 6.36
N GLY A 34 -15.62 5.05 6.58
CA GLY A 34 -15.93 4.57 7.93
C GLY A 34 -16.36 5.72 8.84
N ASN A 35 -15.71 5.84 10.01
CA ASN A 35 -15.93 6.93 10.96
C ASN A 35 -14.93 8.09 10.83
N SER A 36 -14.09 8.07 9.79
CA SER A 36 -13.00 9.03 9.61
C SER A 36 -13.30 10.04 8.49
N ASP A 37 -12.96 11.31 8.74
CA ASP A 37 -13.06 12.42 7.78
C ASP A 37 -11.72 12.60 7.06
N PHE A 38 -11.77 12.65 5.72
CA PHE A 38 -10.59 12.79 4.86
C PHE A 38 -10.71 13.98 3.92
N LEU A 39 -9.57 14.65 3.69
CA LEU A 39 -9.40 15.64 2.63
C LEU A 39 -8.40 15.09 1.60
N LEU A 40 -8.88 14.79 0.40
CA LEU A 40 -8.06 14.47 -0.76
C LEU A 40 -7.79 15.74 -1.56
N ILE A 41 -6.52 16.02 -1.83
CA ILE A 41 -6.06 17.11 -2.68
C ILE A 41 -5.30 16.49 -3.84
N MET A 42 -5.73 16.76 -5.07
CA MET A 42 -5.17 16.10 -6.25
C MET A 42 -5.06 17.03 -7.44
N GLN A 43 -3.89 17.04 -8.09
CA GLN A 43 -3.68 17.75 -9.35
C GLN A 43 -4.09 16.87 -10.52
N LEU A 44 -5.14 17.32 -11.19
CA LEU A 44 -5.70 16.73 -12.40
C LEU A 44 -5.06 17.41 -13.61
N LYS A 45 -4.41 16.60 -14.45
CA LYS A 45 -3.96 17.03 -15.77
C LYS A 45 -4.98 16.59 -16.81
N ILE A 46 -5.12 17.38 -17.86
CA ILE A 46 -5.94 17.04 -19.02
C ILE A 46 -5.04 16.64 -20.17
N LYS A 47 -5.45 15.64 -20.94
CA LYS A 47 -4.80 15.22 -22.18
C LYS A 47 -5.78 15.29 -23.34
N PRO A 48 -5.33 15.69 -24.54
CA PRO A 48 -6.12 15.53 -25.75
C PRO A 48 -6.49 14.05 -25.92
N GLY A 49 -7.74 13.81 -26.29
CA GLY A 49 -8.27 12.51 -26.64
C GLY A 49 -9.07 12.60 -27.93
N THR A 50 -9.41 11.45 -28.47
CA THR A 50 -10.26 11.33 -29.65
C THR A 50 -11.54 10.62 -29.23
N GLY A 51 -12.68 11.21 -29.53
CA GLY A 51 -14.00 10.61 -29.34
C GLY A 51 -14.72 10.46 -30.67
N ILE A 52 -15.78 9.66 -30.68
CA ILE A 52 -16.72 9.59 -31.79
C ILE A 52 -17.98 10.34 -31.36
N ASP A 53 -18.49 11.21 -32.22
CA ASP A 53 -19.79 11.83 -31.99
C ASP A 53 -20.91 10.79 -32.12
N GLU A 54 -21.75 10.66 -31.10
CA GLU A 54 -22.79 9.61 -31.07
C GLU A 54 -23.85 9.78 -32.15
N ILE A 55 -24.01 10.99 -32.71
CA ILE A 55 -25.03 11.30 -33.71
C ILE A 55 -24.43 11.28 -35.11
N THR A 56 -23.34 12.02 -35.33
CA THR A 56 -22.76 12.13 -36.68
C THR A 56 -21.78 11.01 -37.01
N LEU A 57 -21.32 10.25 -36.00
CA LEU A 57 -20.26 9.24 -36.10
C LEU A 57 -18.92 9.81 -36.59
N ASP A 58 -18.76 11.13 -36.57
CA ASP A 58 -17.51 11.79 -36.92
C ASP A 58 -16.51 11.72 -35.76
N VAL A 59 -15.23 11.77 -36.13
CA VAL A 59 -14.14 11.89 -35.18
C VAL A 59 -14.09 13.31 -34.63
N LYS A 60 -14.17 13.46 -33.30
CA LYS A 60 -14.00 14.75 -32.61
C LYS A 60 -12.85 14.71 -31.63
N GLU A 61 -12.18 15.84 -31.48
CA GLU A 61 -11.27 16.05 -30.36
C GLU A 61 -12.08 16.10 -29.06
N ASN A 62 -11.54 15.45 -28.03
CA ASN A 62 -12.10 15.43 -26.69
C ASN A 62 -11.01 15.76 -25.67
N ILE A 63 -11.40 16.21 -24.48
CA ILE A 63 -10.47 16.49 -23.39
C ILE A 63 -10.68 15.41 -22.33
N ASN A 64 -9.66 14.59 -22.14
CA ASN A 64 -9.70 13.50 -21.17
C ASN A 64 -8.90 13.88 -19.92
N LEU A 65 -9.34 13.40 -18.75
CA LEU A 65 -8.51 13.43 -17.56
C LEU A 65 -7.35 12.45 -17.73
N ASP A 66 -6.14 12.89 -17.41
CA ASP A 66 -4.96 12.05 -17.45
C ASP A 66 -4.81 11.24 -16.15
N ILE A 67 -5.70 10.25 -16.00
CA ILE A 67 -5.78 9.39 -14.81
C ILE A 67 -4.48 8.60 -14.59
N GLU A 68 -3.78 8.25 -15.68
CA GLU A 68 -2.51 7.51 -15.66
C GLU A 68 -1.37 8.30 -15.01
N HIS A 69 -1.51 9.63 -14.92
CA HIS A 69 -0.53 10.54 -14.34
C HIS A 69 -1.05 11.29 -13.12
N LEU A 70 -1.93 10.69 -12.31
CA LEU A 70 -2.36 11.23 -11.00
C LEU A 70 -1.28 11.03 -9.92
N HIS A 71 -0.13 11.69 -10.08
CA HIS A 71 1.04 11.55 -9.18
C HIS A 71 1.18 12.69 -8.15
N GLU A 72 0.32 13.69 -8.24
CA GLU A 72 0.28 14.85 -7.36
C GLU A 72 -1.02 14.77 -6.55
N ALA A 73 -1.09 13.77 -5.69
CA ALA A 73 -2.24 13.55 -4.81
C ALA A 73 -1.78 13.32 -3.37
N ALA A 74 -2.46 13.98 -2.44
CA ALA A 74 -2.29 13.82 -1.01
C ALA A 74 -3.65 13.59 -0.35
N ARG A 75 -3.73 12.56 0.50
CA ARG A 75 -4.86 12.30 1.37
C ARG A 75 -4.49 12.73 2.78
N ILE A 76 -5.35 13.52 3.41
CA ILE A 76 -5.18 14.03 4.76
C ILE A 76 -6.29 13.44 5.64
N ASN A 77 -5.93 12.70 6.69
CA ASN A 77 -6.85 12.31 7.74
C ASN A 77 -7.11 13.52 8.65
N VAL A 78 -8.31 14.10 8.56
CA VAL A 78 -8.65 15.34 9.26
C VAL A 78 -8.76 15.14 10.76
N ALA A 79 -9.17 13.95 11.21
CA ALA A 79 -9.27 13.62 12.63
C ALA A 79 -7.87 13.56 13.26
N ASN A 80 -6.96 12.77 12.67
CA ASN A 80 -5.58 12.62 13.16
C ASN A 80 -4.81 13.94 13.11
N TRP A 81 -5.03 14.75 12.06
CA TRP A 81 -4.45 16.08 11.97
C TRP A 81 -4.88 16.98 13.13
N ARG A 82 -6.17 16.97 13.50
CA ARG A 82 -6.71 17.81 14.58
C ARG A 82 -6.27 17.35 15.97
N SER A 83 -6.10 16.05 16.18
CA SER A 83 -5.61 15.51 17.46
C SER A 83 -4.09 15.63 17.62
N ALA A 84 -3.36 16.09 16.58
CA ALA A 84 -1.90 16.04 16.52
C ALA A 84 -1.34 14.64 16.82
N ASP A 85 -2.11 13.61 16.46
CA ASP A 85 -1.82 12.21 16.78
C ASP A 85 -1.34 11.49 15.51
N GLY A 86 -0.13 10.94 15.60
CA GLY A 86 0.45 10.11 14.56
C GLY A 86 0.54 10.76 13.18
N LYS A 87 0.60 9.89 12.16
CA LYS A 87 0.72 10.26 10.76
C LYS A 87 -0.66 10.53 10.17
N TYR A 88 -0.81 11.65 9.49
CA TYR A 88 -2.11 12.08 8.95
C TYR A 88 -2.06 12.50 7.48
N ILE A 89 -0.88 12.53 6.83
CA ILE A 89 -0.73 12.82 5.40
C ILE A 89 -0.17 11.59 4.69
N SER A 90 -0.84 11.18 3.62
CA SER A 90 -0.39 10.11 2.72
C SER A 90 -0.33 10.64 1.29
N PHE A 91 0.78 10.41 0.59
CA PHE A 91 0.93 10.76 -0.82
C PHE A 91 0.75 9.55 -1.73
N VAL A 92 0.16 9.76 -2.91
CA VAL A 92 0.14 8.76 -3.98
C VAL A 92 1.46 8.86 -4.76
N LYS A 93 2.27 7.79 -4.78
CA LYS A 93 3.53 7.73 -5.55
C LYS A 93 3.29 7.16 -6.95
N LYS A 94 4.10 7.56 -7.93
CA LYS A 94 4.09 7.02 -9.30
C LYS A 94 4.77 5.64 -9.36
N ALA A 95 4.40 4.84 -10.37
CA ALA A 95 5.08 3.59 -10.75
C ALA A 95 6.61 3.73 -10.92
N SER A 96 7.10 4.86 -11.47
CA SER A 96 8.53 5.18 -11.35
C SER A 96 8.76 5.80 -9.98
N ASN A 97 9.86 5.46 -9.32
CA ASN A 97 10.38 5.93 -8.02
C ASN A 97 10.48 7.48 -7.82
N SER A 98 9.76 8.28 -8.60
CA SER A 98 9.56 9.70 -8.47
C SER A 98 8.59 10.00 -7.34
N GLN A 99 9.12 10.63 -6.31
CA GLN A 99 8.32 11.26 -5.27
C GLN A 99 7.38 12.33 -5.88
N PRO A 100 6.31 12.75 -5.17
CA PRO A 100 5.54 13.92 -5.57
C PRO A 100 6.48 15.10 -5.82
N THR A 101 6.15 15.94 -6.79
CA THR A 101 6.98 17.10 -7.15
C THR A 101 7.25 17.95 -5.92
N LYS A 102 8.46 18.51 -5.82
CA LYS A 102 8.88 19.27 -4.63
C LYS A 102 7.91 20.41 -4.33
N TYR A 103 7.46 21.14 -5.35
CA TYR A 103 6.46 22.21 -5.17
C TYR A 103 5.14 21.69 -4.57
N PHE A 104 4.69 20.48 -4.93
CA PHE A 104 3.43 19.93 -4.41
C PHE A 104 3.58 19.53 -2.95
N ARG A 105 4.73 18.97 -2.56
CA ARG A 105 5.04 18.70 -1.14
C ARG A 105 5.16 19.98 -0.32
N ASP A 106 5.87 20.97 -0.85
CA ASP A 106 6.02 22.29 -0.23
C ASP A 106 4.65 23.00 -0.11
N PHE A 107 3.72 22.75 -1.04
CA PHE A 107 2.35 23.25 -1.00
C PHE A 107 1.50 22.57 0.09
N ILE A 108 1.59 21.24 0.20
CA ILE A 108 0.91 20.48 1.26
C ILE A 108 1.53 20.76 2.64
N GLY A 109 2.81 21.13 2.68
CA GLY A 109 3.55 21.41 3.92
C GLY A 109 4.02 20.15 4.63
N CYS A 110 4.41 19.11 3.87
CA CYS A 110 4.89 17.85 4.42
C CYS A 110 6.35 17.59 4.03
N ASP A 111 7.23 17.56 5.04
CA ASP A 111 8.69 17.39 4.87
C ASP A 111 9.19 15.94 5.10
N GLU A 112 8.34 15.02 5.57
CA GLU A 112 8.82 13.71 6.07
C GLU A 112 8.86 12.57 5.02
N PHE A 113 10.08 12.39 4.52
CA PHE A 113 10.80 11.13 4.24
C PHE A 113 10.57 9.88 5.09
N GLU A 114 9.44 9.17 5.03
CA GLU A 114 9.32 7.94 5.84
C GLU A 114 10.16 6.74 5.34
N ASP A 115 10.65 5.94 6.31
CA ASP A 115 11.36 4.68 6.07
C ASP A 115 10.43 3.63 5.45
N ALA A 116 10.71 3.28 4.19
CA ALA A 116 9.97 2.25 3.44
C ALA A 116 9.90 0.91 4.18
N LYS A 117 10.88 0.59 5.04
CA LYS A 117 10.86 -0.64 5.84
C LYS A 117 9.80 -0.55 6.94
N ALA A 118 9.71 0.59 7.64
CA ALA A 118 8.65 0.83 8.62
C ALA A 118 7.27 0.75 7.96
N GLN A 119 7.08 1.39 6.81
CA GLN A 119 5.81 1.37 6.07
C GLN A 119 5.41 -0.04 5.62
N THR A 120 6.37 -0.84 5.14
CA THR A 120 6.11 -2.23 4.80
C THR A 120 5.76 -3.07 6.03
N ASN A 121 6.36 -2.79 7.20
CA ASN A 121 6.00 -3.48 8.45
C ASN A 121 4.59 -3.11 8.91
N GLU A 122 4.18 -1.84 8.82
CA GLU A 122 2.81 -1.41 9.10
C GLU A 122 1.80 -2.16 8.23
N LEU A 123 2.10 -2.34 6.94
CA LEU A 123 1.27 -3.16 6.06
C LEU A 123 1.17 -4.61 6.55
N VAL A 124 2.31 -5.22 6.92
CA VAL A 124 2.30 -6.61 7.43
C VAL A 124 1.43 -6.72 8.67
N ILE A 125 1.58 -5.82 9.64
CA ILE A 125 0.78 -5.78 10.86
C ILE A 125 -0.70 -5.61 10.53
N ALA A 126 -1.05 -4.71 9.61
CA ALA A 126 -2.43 -4.50 9.19
C ALA A 126 -3.05 -5.73 8.55
N VAL A 127 -2.31 -6.45 7.70
CA VAL A 127 -2.78 -7.68 7.06
C VAL A 127 -2.96 -8.80 8.09
N GLU A 128 -2.04 -8.95 9.04
CA GLU A 128 -2.20 -9.94 10.12
C GLU A 128 -3.40 -9.63 11.00
N SER A 129 -3.54 -8.38 11.43
CA SER A 129 -4.66 -7.91 12.24
C SER A 129 -6.01 -8.04 11.50
N TYR A 130 -6.01 -7.80 10.19
CA TYR A 130 -7.20 -7.97 9.35
C TYR A 130 -7.63 -9.44 9.30
N CYS A 131 -6.70 -10.37 9.03
CA CYS A 131 -6.99 -11.80 9.04
C CYS A 131 -7.53 -12.26 10.41
N ASP A 132 -6.95 -11.76 11.51
CA ASP A 132 -7.37 -12.09 12.87
C ASP A 132 -8.78 -11.55 13.17
N SER A 133 -9.08 -10.32 12.73
CA SER A 133 -10.40 -9.69 12.92
C SER A 133 -11.54 -10.44 12.22
N LEU A 134 -11.24 -11.04 11.07
CA LEU A 134 -12.17 -11.84 10.27
C LEU A 134 -12.35 -13.27 10.83
N LYS A 135 -11.58 -13.66 11.86
CA LYS A 135 -11.59 -15.00 12.46
C LYS A 135 -11.42 -16.12 11.41
N LEU A 136 -10.55 -15.88 10.43
CA LEU A 136 -10.31 -16.82 9.34
C LEU A 136 -9.64 -18.10 9.82
N THR A 137 -9.87 -19.18 9.10
CA THR A 137 -9.05 -20.40 9.23
C THR A 137 -7.60 -20.11 8.83
N LEU A 138 -6.66 -20.95 9.29
CA LEU A 138 -5.25 -20.83 8.94
C LEU A 138 -5.03 -20.82 7.41
N GLU A 139 -5.79 -21.64 6.67
CA GLU A 139 -5.67 -21.72 5.21
C GLU A 139 -6.13 -20.42 4.53
N GLN A 140 -7.30 -19.90 4.92
CA GLN A 140 -7.82 -18.63 4.39
C GLN A 140 -6.91 -17.44 4.74
N ALA A 141 -6.42 -17.37 5.98
CA ALA A 141 -5.48 -16.33 6.39
C ALA A 141 -4.17 -16.40 5.59
N ASN A 142 -3.68 -17.62 5.32
CA ASN A 142 -2.49 -17.82 4.49
C ASN A 142 -2.74 -17.41 3.03
N GLU A 143 -3.92 -17.66 2.48
CA GLU A 143 -4.27 -17.24 1.12
C GLU A 143 -4.21 -15.71 0.98
N ILE A 144 -4.78 -14.97 1.92
CA ILE A 144 -4.69 -13.50 1.94
C ILE A 144 -3.22 -13.05 2.05
N LYS A 145 -2.47 -13.61 3.01
CA LYS A 145 -1.04 -13.27 3.20
C LYS A 145 -0.21 -13.57 1.95
N GLU A 146 -0.50 -14.65 1.24
CA GLU A 146 0.14 -14.98 -0.04
C GLU A 146 -0.23 -13.98 -1.14
N LYS A 147 -1.50 -13.59 -1.28
CA LYS A 147 -1.93 -12.53 -2.23
C LYS A 147 -1.15 -11.23 -2.01
N VAL A 148 -1.03 -10.80 -0.75
CA VAL A 148 -0.26 -9.61 -0.39
C VAL A 148 1.23 -9.79 -0.71
N PHE A 149 1.82 -10.93 -0.33
CA PHE A 149 3.22 -11.23 -0.64
C PHE A 149 3.52 -11.15 -2.14
N PHE A 150 2.68 -11.78 -2.98
CA PHE A 150 2.89 -11.79 -4.43
C PHE A 150 2.71 -10.41 -5.04
N TYR A 151 1.77 -9.61 -4.55
CA TYR A 151 1.63 -8.21 -4.98
C TYR A 151 2.89 -7.39 -4.63
N CYS A 152 3.44 -7.56 -3.42
CA CYS A 152 4.68 -6.88 -3.02
C CYS A 152 5.88 -7.31 -3.88
N GLU A 153 6.02 -8.60 -4.18
CA GLU A 153 7.08 -9.10 -5.07
C GLU A 153 6.93 -8.58 -6.51
N GLU A 154 5.70 -8.53 -7.04
CA GLU A 154 5.39 -7.96 -8.36
C GLU A 154 5.84 -6.50 -8.42
N LYS A 155 5.38 -5.66 -7.48
CA LYS A 155 5.73 -4.23 -7.44
C LYS A 155 7.22 -4.00 -7.23
N LYS A 156 7.87 -4.80 -6.38
CA LYS A 156 9.33 -4.75 -6.21
C LYS A 156 10.08 -5.08 -7.50
N LYS A 157 9.66 -6.12 -8.23
CA LYS A 157 10.30 -6.53 -9.48
C LYS A 157 10.15 -5.46 -10.56
N GLU A 158 9.00 -4.79 -10.60
CA GLU A 158 8.72 -3.70 -11.53
C GLU A 158 9.37 -2.37 -11.11
N GLY A 159 9.96 -2.29 -9.91
CA GLY A 159 10.50 -1.04 -9.37
C GLY A 159 9.41 0.00 -9.05
N GLN A 160 8.18 -0.47 -8.78
CA GLN A 160 7.01 0.35 -8.50
C GLN A 160 6.66 0.33 -7.01
N PRO A 161 6.06 1.42 -6.48
CA PRO A 161 5.51 1.42 -5.14
C PRO A 161 4.25 0.55 -5.07
N ILE A 162 3.93 0.11 -3.85
CA ILE A 162 2.64 -0.45 -3.48
C ILE A 162 1.58 0.67 -3.58
N SER A 163 0.39 0.33 -4.09
CA SER A 163 -0.82 1.13 -3.93
C SER A 163 -1.75 0.39 -2.97
N LEU A 164 -2.12 1.04 -1.86
CA LEU A 164 -3.02 0.44 -0.87
C LEU A 164 -4.39 0.11 -1.49
N ALA A 165 -4.91 0.98 -2.35
CA ALA A 165 -6.17 0.75 -3.05
C ALA A 165 -6.11 -0.48 -3.98
N ALA A 166 -5.07 -0.59 -4.80
CA ALA A 166 -4.91 -1.74 -5.70
C ALA A 166 -4.69 -3.05 -4.91
N LEU A 167 -3.95 -2.98 -3.80
CA LEU A 167 -3.76 -4.12 -2.91
C LEU A 167 -5.08 -4.55 -2.26
N ALA A 168 -5.90 -3.60 -1.79
CA ALA A 168 -7.18 -3.89 -1.17
C ALA A 168 -8.14 -4.60 -2.13
N THR A 169 -8.22 -4.15 -3.39
CA THR A 169 -8.94 -4.87 -4.46
C THR A 169 -8.44 -6.30 -4.64
N ARG A 170 -7.11 -6.51 -4.59
CA ARG A 170 -6.53 -7.85 -4.76
C ARG A 170 -6.76 -8.76 -3.55
N ILE A 171 -6.90 -8.19 -2.35
CA ILE A 171 -7.26 -8.94 -1.15
C ILE A 171 -8.72 -9.41 -1.23
N ASN A 172 -9.62 -8.50 -1.61
CA ASN A 172 -11.06 -8.79 -1.72
C ASN A 172 -11.67 -8.04 -2.91
N GLU A 173 -11.83 -8.74 -4.03
CA GLU A 173 -12.41 -8.15 -5.25
C GLU A 173 -13.90 -7.80 -5.09
N ALA A 174 -14.63 -8.54 -4.22
CA ALA A 174 -16.05 -8.32 -4.00
C ALA A 174 -16.34 -7.12 -3.09
N ASP A 175 -15.44 -6.83 -2.15
CA ASP A 175 -15.47 -5.63 -1.31
C ASP A 175 -14.06 -5.05 -1.15
N PRO A 176 -13.58 -4.27 -2.14
CA PRO A 176 -12.25 -3.67 -2.12
C PRO A 176 -12.05 -2.66 -0.99
N LEU A 177 -13.13 -2.10 -0.44
CA LEU A 177 -13.05 -1.09 0.62
C LEU A 177 -12.94 -1.71 2.01
N ALA A 178 -13.26 -2.99 2.19
CA ALA A 178 -13.22 -3.67 3.48
C ALA A 178 -11.87 -3.53 4.19
N PHE A 179 -10.76 -3.76 3.47
CA PHE A 179 -9.42 -3.69 4.05
C PHE A 179 -9.00 -2.25 4.38
N ILE A 180 -9.32 -1.29 3.52
CA ILE A 180 -9.02 0.14 3.75
C ILE A 180 -9.82 0.65 4.95
N LYS A 181 -11.11 0.33 5.00
CA LYS A 181 -11.97 0.67 6.13
C LYS A 181 -11.47 0.05 7.43
N PHE A 182 -10.99 -1.20 7.39
CA PHE A 182 -10.38 -1.84 8.56
C PHE A 182 -9.14 -1.08 9.05
N ILE A 183 -8.25 -0.67 8.15
CA ILE A 183 -7.08 0.15 8.48
C ILE A 183 -7.51 1.45 9.17
N ASP A 184 -8.48 2.15 8.58
CA ASP A 184 -8.96 3.43 9.08
C ASP A 184 -9.69 3.29 10.44
N ASP A 185 -10.58 2.30 10.59
CA ASP A 185 -11.35 2.07 11.82
C ASP A 185 -10.45 1.64 13.00
N ASN A 186 -9.27 1.07 12.73
CA ASN A 186 -8.28 0.66 13.74
C ASN A 186 -7.12 1.65 13.87
N ASN A 187 -7.17 2.81 13.20
CA ASN A 187 -6.14 3.84 13.20
C ASN A 187 -4.73 3.30 12.88
N LEU A 188 -4.64 2.37 11.93
CA LEU A 188 -3.37 1.80 11.49
C LEU A 188 -2.66 2.74 10.51
N ALA A 189 -1.36 2.94 10.70
CA ALA A 189 -0.59 3.94 9.96
C ALA A 189 -0.03 3.41 8.62
N VAL A 190 -0.88 2.78 7.80
CA VAL A 190 -0.49 2.29 6.47
C VAL A 190 -0.65 3.41 5.44
N PRO A 191 0.44 3.86 4.79
CA PRO A 191 0.34 4.90 3.77
C PRO A 191 -0.38 4.41 2.51
N ASP A 192 -0.97 5.34 1.77
CA ASP A 192 -1.62 5.03 0.48
C ASP A 192 -0.65 4.48 -0.57
N SER A 193 0.63 4.87 -0.47
CA SER A 193 1.67 4.39 -1.35
C SER A 193 3.07 4.43 -0.74
N PHE A 194 3.83 3.34 -0.90
CA PHE A 194 5.18 3.18 -0.35
C PHE A 194 5.97 2.09 -1.08
N ASP A 195 7.28 2.08 -0.90
CA ASP A 195 8.17 1.17 -1.62
C ASP A 195 8.27 -0.19 -0.90
N PRO A 196 8.13 -1.33 -1.61
CA PRO A 196 8.10 -2.65 -0.98
C PRO A 196 9.48 -3.11 -0.47
N ILE A 197 9.58 -3.39 0.83
CA ILE A 197 10.81 -3.92 1.46
C ILE A 197 10.73 -5.44 1.70
N LYS A 198 11.59 -6.18 0.98
CA LYS A 198 11.59 -7.66 0.98
C LYS A 198 11.76 -8.27 2.36
N ASP A 199 12.63 -7.69 3.17
CA ASP A 199 12.87 -8.20 4.51
C ASP A 199 11.68 -8.02 5.45
N ALA A 200 10.79 -7.05 5.18
CA ALA A 200 9.57 -6.85 5.94
C ALA A 200 8.45 -7.79 5.46
N TYR A 201 8.11 -7.77 4.17
CA TYR A 201 6.96 -8.54 3.67
C TYR A 201 7.23 -10.06 3.52
N LYS A 202 8.49 -10.53 3.52
CA LYS A 202 8.80 -11.97 3.40
C LYS A 202 8.15 -12.84 4.48
N HIS A 203 7.88 -12.25 5.65
CA HIS A 203 7.26 -12.91 6.80
C HIS A 203 5.79 -13.30 6.57
N LEU A 204 5.13 -12.68 5.57
CA LEU A 204 3.78 -13.07 5.14
C LEU A 204 3.76 -14.50 4.58
N LYS A 205 4.81 -14.89 3.86
CA LYS A 205 4.92 -16.22 3.22
C LYS A 205 5.82 -17.19 3.99
N ARG A 206 6.80 -16.69 4.75
CA ARG A 206 7.80 -17.52 5.42
C ARG A 206 7.75 -17.38 6.93
N VAL A 207 7.90 -18.51 7.61
CA VAL A 207 8.14 -18.57 9.05
C VAL A 207 9.57 -19.03 9.24
N GLY A 208 10.29 -18.36 10.13
CA GLY A 208 11.65 -18.76 10.44
C GLY A 208 12.18 -18.11 11.71
N GLY A 209 13.27 -18.68 12.19
CA GLY A 209 14.00 -18.26 13.39
C GLY A 209 15.42 -18.80 13.31
N LYS A 210 16.33 -18.14 14.00
CA LYS A 210 17.71 -18.60 14.14
C LYS A 210 18.21 -18.36 15.54
N ASP A 211 19.02 -19.28 16.04
CA ASP A 211 19.87 -19.09 17.20
C ASP A 211 21.34 -19.32 16.80
N LYS A 212 22.22 -19.62 17.76
CA LYS A 212 23.64 -19.83 17.51
C LYS A 212 23.92 -21.08 16.68
N ASP A 213 23.13 -22.13 16.85
CA ASP A 213 23.43 -23.48 16.36
C ASP A 213 22.37 -23.99 15.37
N LEU A 214 21.22 -23.31 15.26
CA LEU A 214 20.09 -23.72 14.45
C LEU A 214 19.48 -22.55 13.66
N THR A 215 19.19 -22.80 12.38
CA THR A 215 18.37 -21.90 11.55
C THR A 215 17.20 -22.67 10.95
N ILE A 216 15.99 -22.22 11.21
CA ILE A 216 14.75 -22.79 10.67
C ILE A 216 14.10 -21.77 9.75
N ASN A 217 13.69 -22.20 8.55
CA ASN A 217 12.98 -21.34 7.62
C ASN A 217 12.11 -22.14 6.64
N PHE A 218 10.80 -21.96 6.66
CA PHE A 218 9.85 -22.72 5.83
C PHE A 218 8.66 -21.87 5.35
N ASN A 219 7.93 -22.35 4.34
CA ASN A 219 6.72 -21.69 3.87
C ASN A 219 5.58 -21.84 4.88
N ARG A 220 4.88 -20.75 5.19
CA ARG A 220 3.79 -20.75 6.17
C ARG A 220 2.66 -21.71 5.79
N SER A 221 2.45 -21.98 4.50
CA SER A 221 1.45 -22.92 3.98
C SER A 221 1.69 -24.39 4.41
N VAL A 222 2.90 -24.75 4.83
CA VAL A 222 3.17 -26.10 5.35
C VAL A 222 2.96 -26.25 6.86
N LEU A 223 2.70 -25.14 7.56
CA LEU A 223 2.39 -25.13 8.99
C LEU A 223 1.02 -25.78 9.26
N GLY A 224 0.95 -26.66 10.26
CA GLY A 224 -0.21 -27.51 10.54
C GLY A 224 -0.31 -28.76 9.66
N LYS A 225 0.49 -28.84 8.58
CA LYS A 225 0.54 -29.98 7.66
C LYS A 225 1.84 -30.76 7.86
N ARG A 226 2.87 -30.38 7.10
CA ARG A 226 4.21 -30.98 7.17
C ARG A 226 4.94 -30.55 8.43
N ILE A 227 4.76 -29.30 8.86
CA ILE A 227 5.40 -28.75 10.05
C ILE A 227 4.32 -28.51 11.11
N VAL A 228 4.45 -29.17 12.26
CA VAL A 228 3.49 -29.07 13.36
C VAL A 228 4.20 -28.47 14.57
N TYR A 229 3.68 -27.35 15.06
CA TYR A 229 4.19 -26.69 16.27
C TYR A 229 3.40 -27.15 17.49
N ASP A 230 4.08 -27.76 18.46
CA ASP A 230 3.52 -28.09 19.77
C ASP A 230 3.81 -26.92 20.72
N LYS A 231 2.76 -26.12 21.00
CA LYS A 231 2.85 -24.97 21.90
C LYS A 231 3.17 -25.35 23.35
N VAL A 232 2.75 -26.53 23.80
CA VAL A 232 2.92 -26.95 25.20
C VAL A 232 4.36 -27.36 25.46
N LYS A 233 4.97 -28.06 24.50
CA LYS A 233 6.36 -28.51 24.61
C LYS A 233 7.38 -27.51 24.04
N GLY A 234 6.94 -26.57 23.22
CA GLY A 234 7.83 -25.68 22.48
C GLY A 234 8.59 -26.41 21.37
N GLU A 235 8.01 -27.45 20.79
CA GLU A 235 8.66 -28.33 19.80
C GLU A 235 8.10 -28.11 18.39
N LEU A 236 8.96 -28.25 17.38
CA LEU A 236 8.56 -28.30 15.96
C LEU A 236 8.77 -29.71 15.42
N LEU A 237 7.68 -30.40 15.10
CA LEU A 237 7.70 -31.67 14.39
C LEU A 237 7.72 -31.42 12.88
N ILE A 238 8.76 -31.92 12.19
CA ILE A 238 8.86 -31.89 10.73
C ILE A 238 8.56 -33.28 10.19
N LYS A 239 7.39 -33.45 9.59
CA LYS A 239 6.99 -34.66 8.88
C LYS A 239 7.63 -34.69 7.50
N GLN A 240 7.85 -35.88 6.96
CA GLN A 240 8.37 -36.08 5.60
C GLN A 240 9.65 -35.27 5.34
N LEU A 241 10.73 -35.55 6.06
CA LEU A 241 12.01 -34.86 5.86
C LEU A 241 12.48 -34.93 4.38
N PRO A 242 13.16 -33.88 3.87
CA PRO A 242 13.80 -33.95 2.55
C PRO A 242 14.69 -35.18 2.43
N GLN A 243 14.74 -35.82 1.25
CA GLN A 243 15.47 -37.07 1.08
C GLN A 243 16.96 -36.90 1.40
N GLU A 244 17.58 -35.81 0.92
CA GLU A 244 18.98 -35.47 1.23
C GLU A 244 19.26 -35.45 2.75
N LEU A 245 18.36 -34.86 3.54
CA LEU A 245 18.52 -34.79 4.99
C LEU A 245 18.30 -36.17 5.66
N LYS A 246 17.40 -36.99 5.13
CA LYS A 246 17.23 -38.37 5.63
C LYS A 246 18.48 -39.19 5.38
N ASP A 247 19.01 -39.13 4.16
CA ASP A 247 20.20 -39.89 3.76
C ASP A 247 21.41 -39.52 4.65
N GLU A 248 21.59 -38.24 4.96
CA GLU A 248 22.64 -37.75 5.87
C GLU A 248 22.44 -38.21 7.32
N LEU A 249 21.20 -38.24 7.82
CA LEU A 249 20.88 -38.70 9.18
C LEU A 249 21.00 -40.22 9.32
N ASP A 250 20.60 -40.98 8.30
CA ASP A 250 20.66 -42.45 8.29
C ASP A 250 22.09 -42.98 8.05
N SER A 251 22.99 -42.13 7.53
CA SER A 251 24.41 -42.46 7.29
C SER A 251 25.31 -42.20 8.50
N ASN A 252 24.79 -41.61 9.58
CA ASN A 252 25.48 -41.34 10.85
C ASN A 252 25.04 -42.33 11.94
#